data_AF-A0A7C1H9N5-F1
#
_entry.id   AF-A0A7C1H9N5-F1
#
_cell.length_a   1.000
_cell.length_b   1.000
_cell.length_c   1.000
_cell.angle_alpha   90.00
_cell.angle_beta   90.00
_cell.angle_gamma   90.00
#
_symmetry.space_group_name_H-M   'P 1'
#
loop_
_entity.id
_entity.type
_entity.pdbx_description
1 polymer ?
#
loop_
_entity_poly.entity_id
_entity_poly.type
_entity_poly.pdbx_seq_one_letter_code
_entity_poly.pdbx_strand_id
1 'polypeptide(L)'
;MRYLIDLQHPAHLHVFRNLAARLAREGHQVLFTGRKKDILLDLARDYGLDVRVLSTAKSGLLNMVLEVVQHQARLLGLIKSY
;
A
#
# COMPACT_ATOMS: atom_id res chain seq x y z
N MET A 1 14.08 -9.66 7.69
CA MET A 1 12.95 -10.28 6.92
C MET A 1 12.30 -9.22 6.03
N ARG A 2 11.42 -9.62 5.11
CA ARG A 2 10.71 -8.71 4.19
C ARG A 2 9.23 -8.66 4.55
N TYR A 3 8.67 -7.47 4.70
CA TYR A 3 7.27 -7.24 5.03
C TYR A 3 6.61 -6.42 3.94
N LEU A 4 5.45 -6.86 3.47
CA LEU A 4 4.62 -6.11 2.54
C LEU A 4 3.32 -5.76 3.25
N ILE A 5 2.99 -4.46 3.28
CA ILE A 5 1.79 -3.94 3.94
C ILE A 5 0.92 -3.24 2.89
N ASP A 6 -0.24 -3.82 2.59
CA ASP A 6 -1.20 -3.24 1.64
C ASP A 6 -2.21 -2.30 2.33
N LEU A 7 -2.25 -1.06 1.86
CA LEU A 7 -3.03 0.04 2.43
C LEU A 7 -4.29 0.26 1.60
N GLN A 8 -5.42 -0.30 2.05
CA GLN A 8 -6.74 -0.07 1.41
C GLN A 8 -7.41 1.26 1.81
N HIS A 9 -6.95 1.89 2.90
CA HIS A 9 -7.47 3.15 3.43
C HIS A 9 -6.32 4.03 3.97
N PRO A 10 -6.33 5.37 3.78
CA PRO A 10 -5.24 6.25 4.21
C PRO A 10 -4.93 6.18 5.70
N ALA A 11 -5.95 5.99 6.57
CA ALA A 11 -5.71 5.94 8.02
C ALA A 11 -4.81 4.78 8.46
N HIS A 12 -4.63 3.75 7.62
CA HIS A 12 -3.70 2.67 7.87
C HIS A 12 -2.25 3.16 7.98
N LEU A 13 -1.87 4.26 7.30
CA LEU A 13 -0.54 4.85 7.43
C LEU A 13 -0.25 5.27 8.88
N HIS A 14 -1.23 5.85 9.58
CA HIS A 14 -1.06 6.26 10.98
C HIS A 14 -0.74 5.09 11.89
N VAL A 15 -1.33 3.92 11.62
CA VAL A 15 -1.15 2.69 12.40
C VAL A 15 0.21 2.06 12.07
N PHE A 16 0.50 1.87 10.78
CA PHE A 16 1.66 1.08 10.37
C PHE A 16 2.98 1.84 10.33
N ARG A 17 2.99 3.18 10.37
CA ARG A 17 4.25 3.96 10.38
C ARG A 17 5.19 3.58 11.53
N ASN A 18 4.64 3.39 12.73
CA ASN A 18 5.43 3.07 13.92
C ASN A 18 5.96 1.63 13.85
N LEU A 19 5.13 0.71 13.33
CA LEU A 19 5.54 -0.66 13.09
C LEU A 19 6.68 -0.72 12.07
N ALA A 20 6.52 -0.05 10.92
CA ALA A 20 7.54 -0.03 9.87
C ALA A 20 8.84 0.59 10.35
N ALA A 21 8.78 1.69 11.10
CA ALA A 21 9.97 2.32 11.68
C ALA A 21 10.68 1.39 12.68
N ARG A 22 9.95 0.60 13.46
CA ARG A 22 10.53 -0.42 14.34
C ARG A 22 11.18 -1.56 13.55
N LEU A 23 10.47 -2.13 12.59
CA LEU A 23 10.96 -3.21 11.74
C LEU A 23 12.22 -2.78 10.96
N ALA A 24 12.24 -1.55 10.44
CA ALA A 24 13.42 -0.99 9.77
C ALA A 24 14.63 -0.88 10.71
N ARG A 25 14.43 -0.42 11.95
CA ARG A 25 15.50 -0.35 12.97
C ARG A 25 16.02 -1.74 13.36
N GLU A 26 15.18 -2.76 13.30
CA GLU A 26 15.54 -4.16 13.54
C GLU A 26 16.21 -4.81 12.29
N GLY A 27 16.44 -4.06 11.21
CA GLY A 27 17.12 -4.52 10.00
C GLY A 27 16.21 -5.23 8.98
N HIS A 28 14.89 -5.10 9.11
CA HIS A 28 13.92 -5.66 8.18
C HIS A 28 13.57 -4.68 7.06
N GLN A 29 13.19 -5.21 5.89
CA GLN A 29 12.70 -4.42 4.77
C GLN A 29 11.18 -4.34 4.83
N VAL A 30 10.62 -3.15 4.64
CA VAL A 30 9.17 -2.92 4.64
C VAL A 30 8.79 -2.21 3.35
N LEU A 31 7.84 -2.77 2.62
CA LEU A 31 7.25 -2.19 1.43
C LEU A 31 5.78 -1.90 1.69
N PHE A 32 5.38 -0.64 1.53
CA PHE A 32 3.98 -0.27 1.53
C PHE A 32 3.42 -0.33 0.11
N THR A 33 2.26 -0.95 -0.03
CA THR A 33 1.48 -0.90 -1.26
C THR A 33 0.13 -0.26 -0.98
N GLY A 34 -0.55 0.19 -2.02
CA GLY A 34 -1.91 0.68 -1.87
C GLY A 34 -2.53 1.05 -3.19
N ARG A 35 -3.75 1.56 -3.12
CA ARG A 35 -4.46 2.12 -4.28
C ARG A 35 -4.43 3.64 -4.21
N LYS A 36 -4.32 4.29 -5.36
CA LYS A 36 -4.48 5.75 -5.48
C LYS A 36 -5.95 6.08 -5.23
N LYS A 37 -6.23 6.50 -4.01
CA LYS A 37 -7.54 6.93 -3.53
C LYS A 37 -7.32 8.04 -2.49
N ASP A 38 -8.16 9.07 -2.54
CA ASP A 38 -8.18 10.16 -1.56
C ASP A 38 -6.78 10.79 -1.35
N ILE A 39 -6.39 11.02 -0.10
CA ILE A 39 -5.14 11.68 0.33
C ILE A 39 -3.99 10.70 0.63
N LEU A 40 -4.06 9.43 0.23
CA LEU A 40 -3.07 8.41 0.62
C LEU A 40 -1.63 8.83 0.26
N LEU A 41 -1.43 9.35 -0.95
CA LEU A 41 -0.10 9.73 -1.45
C LEU A 41 0.43 11.00 -0.79
N ASP A 42 -0.46 11.95 -0.53
CA ASP A 42 -0.10 13.18 0.17
C ASP A 42 0.29 12.85 1.62
N LEU A 43 -0.49 12.00 2.29
CA LEU A 43 -0.20 11.53 3.64
C LEU A 43 1.11 10.71 3.71
N ALA A 44 1.36 9.87 2.71
CA ALA A 44 2.60 9.12 2.61
C ALA A 44 3.81 10.06 2.46
N ARG A 45 3.69 11.08 1.60
CA ARG A 45 4.72 12.11 1.41
C ARG A 45 4.98 12.89 2.69
N ASP A 46 3.94 13.29 3.41
CA ASP A 46 4.05 14.02 4.68
C ASP A 46 4.76 13.19 5.75
N TYR A 47 4.58 11.86 5.73
CA TYR A 47 5.29 10.94 6.63
C TYR A 47 6.67 10.49 6.13
N GLY A 48 7.11 10.91 4.94
CA GLY A 48 8.36 10.44 4.35
C GLY A 48 8.36 8.93 4.07
N LEU A 49 7.18 8.35 3.82
CA LEU A 49 6.99 6.93 3.53
C LEU A 49 6.78 6.73 2.03
N ASP A 50 7.47 5.76 1.46
CA ASP A 50 7.24 5.36 0.07
C ASP A 50 6.10 4.33 -0.01
N VAL A 51 5.09 4.62 -0.83
CA VAL A 51 3.91 3.77 -1.04
C VAL A 51 3.80 3.45 -2.52
N ARG A 52 3.97 2.17 -2.86
CA ARG A 52 3.82 1.69 -4.23
C ARG A 52 2.34 1.57 -4.59
N VAL A 53 1.90 2.40 -5.52
CA VAL A 53 0.53 2.37 -6.04
C VAL A 53 0.35 1.18 -7.00
N LEU A 54 -0.61 0.31 -6.70
CA LEU A 54 -0.93 -0.86 -7.52
C LEU A 54 -2.18 -0.64 -8.39
N SER A 55 -3.11 0.21 -7.98
CA SER A 55 -4.33 0.53 -8.73
C SER A 55 -4.79 1.96 -8.46
N THR A 56 -5.82 2.43 -9.15
CA THR A 56 -6.48 3.72 -8.87
C THR A 56 -7.95 3.44 -8.67
N ALA A 57 -8.52 3.96 -7.58
CA ALA A 57 -9.93 3.74 -7.26
C ALA A 57 -10.83 4.30 -8.38
N LYS A 58 -11.80 3.50 -8.81
CA LYS A 58 -12.76 3.87 -9.86
C LYS A 58 -14.18 3.95 -9.31
N SER A 59 -15.02 4.79 -9.93
CA SER A 59 -16.45 4.92 -9.62
C SER A 59 -17.31 3.91 -10.40
N GLY A 60 -18.40 3.46 -9.77
CA GLY A 60 -19.35 2.50 -10.34
C GLY A 60 -18.98 1.05 -10.00
N LEU A 61 -20.01 0.21 -9.78
CA LEU A 61 -19.88 -1.16 -9.28
C LEU A 61 -18.93 -2.01 -10.13
N LEU A 62 -19.13 -2.04 -11.45
CA LEU A 62 -18.32 -2.84 -12.37
C LEU A 62 -16.86 -2.39 -12.40
N ASN A 63 -16.62 -1.08 -12.45
CA ASN A 63 -15.27 -0.53 -12.46
C ASN A 63 -14.55 -0.79 -11.14
N MET A 64 -15.27 -0.78 -10.02
CA MET A 64 -14.73 -1.12 -8.70
C MET A 64 -14.34 -2.59 -8.63
N VAL A 65 -15.18 -3.51 -9.13
CA VAL A 65 -14.84 -4.95 -9.18
C VAL A 65 -13.59 -5.17 -10.03
N LEU A 66 -13.53 -4.58 -11.23
CA LEU A 66 -12.36 -4.66 -12.11
C LEU A 66 -11.10 -4.09 -11.45
N GLU A 67 -11.23 -2.97 -10.74
CA GLU A 67 -10.14 -2.34 -9.99
C GLU A 67 -9.60 -3.25 -8.88
N VAL A 68 -10.49 -3.85 -8.09
CA VAL A 68 -10.11 -4.79 -7.02
C VAL A 68 -9.39 -6.00 -7.61
N VAL A 69 -9.91 -6.59 -8.69
CA VAL A 69 -9.26 -7.74 -9.36
C VAL A 69 -7.88 -7.34 -9.89
N GLN A 70 -7.76 -6.18 -10.53
CA GLN A 70 -6.50 -5.65 -11.03
C GLN A 70 -5.48 -5.40 -9.90
N HIS A 71 -5.94 -4.82 -8.78
CA HIS A 71 -5.11 -4.56 -7.59
C HIS A 71 -4.57 -5.87 -7.02
N GLN A 72 -5.45 -6.86 -6.82
CA GLN A 72 -5.07 -8.18 -6.29
C GLN A 72 -4.10 -8.92 -7.21
N ALA A 73 -4.33 -8.90 -8.53
CA ALA A 73 -3.41 -9.53 -9.49
C ALA A 73 -2.01 -8.92 -9.44
N ARG A 74 -1.91 -7.59 -9.37
CA ARG A 74 -0.63 -6.87 -9.25
C ARG A 74 0.04 -7.11 -7.89
N LEU A 75 -0.75 -7.15 -6.81
CA LEU A 75 -0.28 -7.47 -5.47
C LEU A 75 0.32 -8.88 -5.42
N LEU A 76 -0.36 -9.88 -5.99
CA LEU A 76 0.13 -11.25 -6.06
C LEU A 76 1.43 -11.36 -6.88
N GLY A 77 1.51 -10.64 -8.01
CA GLY A 77 2.74 -10.56 -8.79
C GLY A 77 3.90 -9.97 -7.99
N LEU A 78 3.63 -8.92 -7.20
CA LEU A 78 4.62 -8.28 -6.34
C LEU A 78 5.08 -9.19 -5.20
N ILE A 79 4.14 -9.84 -4.49
CA ILE A 79 4.43 -10.79 -3.41
C ILE A 79 5.35 -11.91 -3.90
N LYS A 80 5.16 -12.43 -5.11
CA LYS A 80 6.02 -13.48 -5.68
C LYS A 80 7.44 -12.99 -6.00
N SER A 81 7.60 -11.70 -6.27
CA SER A 81 8.88 -11.10 -6.66
C SER A 81 9.66 -10.45 -5.51
N TYR A 82 9.01 -10.26 -4.36
CA TYR A 82 9.51 -9.49 -3.22
C TYR A 82 10.11 -10.41 -2.15
#